data_AF-A0A839F4N7-F1
#
_entry.id   AF-A0A839F4N7-F1
#
_cell.length_a   1.000
_cell.length_b   1.000
_cell.length_c   1.000
_cell.angle_alpha   90.00
_cell.angle_beta   90.00
_cell.angle_gamma   90.00
#
_symmetry.space_group_name_H-M   'P 1'
#
loop_
_entity.id
_entity.type
_entity.pdbx_description
1 polymer ?
#
loop_
_entity_poly.entity_id
_entity_poly.type
_entity_poly.pdbx_seq_one_letter_code
_entity_poly.pdbx_strand_id
1 'polypeptide(L)'
;MSAKRRHVDSIVAALARHAQRATYGAVGGVVGLPARSVMSGCARTPANSFVVSAKAGVPTGYAGSECDPALKSRAGVIDTATALSHWLGQRT
;
A
#
# COMPACT_ATOMS: atom_id res chain seq x y z
N MET A 1 -13.91 8.58 12.18
CA MET A 1 -12.89 7.72 11.51
C MET A 1 -12.54 6.53 12.41
N SER A 2 -12.56 5.31 11.88
CA SER A 2 -12.17 4.08 12.61
C SER A 2 -10.65 4.00 12.84
N ALA A 3 -10.22 3.33 13.92
CA ALA A 3 -8.80 3.09 14.21
C ALA A 3 -8.08 2.35 13.07
N LYS A 4 -8.75 1.36 12.46
CA LYS A 4 -8.20 0.62 11.30
C LYS A 4 -7.94 1.54 10.11
N ARG A 5 -8.81 2.54 9.91
CA ARG A 5 -8.64 3.50 8.80
C ARG A 5 -7.38 4.35 8.98
N ARG A 6 -7.18 4.91 10.18
CA ARG A 6 -5.96 5.67 10.50
C ARG A 6 -4.69 4.82 10.33
N HIS A 7 -4.77 3.53 10.65
CA HIS A 7 -3.65 2.61 10.47
C HIS A 7 -3.32 2.39 8.99
N VAL A 8 -4.33 2.19 8.13
CA VAL A 8 -4.14 2.11 6.67
C VAL A 8 -3.50 3.41 6.15
N ASP A 9 -4.04 4.57 6.55
CA ASP A 9 -3.52 5.87 6.10
C ASP A 9 -2.03 6.06 6.50
N SER A 10 -1.64 5.63 7.70
CA SER A 10 -0.25 5.65 8.17
C SER A 10 0.68 4.75 7.33
N ILE A 11 0.23 3.51 7.03
CA ILE A 11 1.00 2.58 6.19
C ILE A 11 1.18 3.16 4.79
N VAL A 12 0.11 3.70 4.18
CA VAL A 12 0.18 4.33 2.87
C VAL A 12 1.17 5.50 2.86
N ALA A 13 1.10 6.37 3.87
CA ALA A 13 2.02 7.50 3.98
C ALA A 13 3.48 7.04 4.04
N ALA A 14 3.78 5.98 4.80
CA ALA A 14 5.11 5.40 4.86
C ALA A 14 5.56 4.80 3.51
N LEU A 15 4.69 4.02 2.86
CA LEU A 15 4.96 3.43 1.55
C LEU A 15 5.27 4.50 0.50
N ALA A 16 4.44 5.55 0.42
CA ALA A 16 4.62 6.65 -0.51
C ALA A 16 5.91 7.43 -0.26
N ARG A 17 6.21 7.76 1.02
CA ARG A 17 7.44 8.47 1.41
C ARG A 17 8.71 7.75 0.97
N HIS A 18 8.68 6.42 0.91
CA HIS A 18 9.86 5.60 0.58
C HIS A 18 9.80 4.96 -0.82
N ALA A 19 8.81 5.35 -1.63
CA ALA A 19 8.52 4.77 -2.95
C ALA A 19 8.48 3.23 -2.92
N GLN A 20 7.92 2.65 -1.85
CA GLN A 20 7.86 1.21 -1.64
C GLN A 20 6.46 0.71 -1.97
N ARG A 21 6.37 -0.34 -2.81
CA ARG A 21 5.10 -1.02 -3.10
C ARG A 21 4.84 -2.12 -2.08
N ALA A 22 3.57 -2.29 -1.72
CA ALA A 22 3.09 -3.43 -0.93
C ALA A 22 1.76 -3.94 -1.47
N THR A 23 1.47 -5.23 -1.33
CA THR A 23 0.23 -5.81 -1.85
C THR A 23 -0.96 -5.46 -0.95
N TYR A 24 -2.17 -5.44 -1.51
CA TYR A 24 -3.40 -5.35 -0.71
C TYR A 24 -3.48 -6.42 0.39
N GLY A 25 -2.95 -7.62 0.12
CA GLY A 25 -2.88 -8.72 1.10
C GLY A 25 -1.93 -8.42 2.25
N ALA A 26 -0.73 -7.91 1.95
CA ALA A 26 0.25 -7.52 2.95
C ALA A 26 -0.32 -6.44 3.89
N VAL A 27 -0.87 -5.36 3.31
CA VAL A 27 -1.47 -4.28 4.10
C VAL A 27 -2.66 -4.80 4.91
N GLY A 28 -3.56 -5.58 4.29
CA GLY A 28 -4.72 -6.16 4.95
C GLY A 28 -4.37 -7.03 6.15
N GLY A 29 -3.30 -7.84 6.04
CA GLY A 29 -2.83 -8.67 7.14
C GLY A 29 -2.28 -7.87 8.31
N VAL A 30 -1.62 -6.73 8.06
CA VAL A 30 -1.13 -5.84 9.15
C VAL A 30 -2.28 -5.17 9.89
N VAL A 31 -3.31 -4.70 9.17
CA VAL A 31 -4.42 -3.93 9.77
C VAL A 31 -5.60 -4.80 10.22
N GLY A 32 -5.57 -6.11 9.93
CA GLY A 32 -6.67 -7.04 10.19
C GLY A 32 -7.92 -6.71 9.35
N LEU A 33 -7.74 -6.46 8.05
CA LEU A 33 -8.81 -6.26 7.07
C LEU A 33 -8.68 -7.22 5.88
N PRO A 34 -9.79 -7.66 5.27
CA PRO A 34 -9.75 -8.34 3.99
C PRO A 34 -9.07 -7.46 2.93
N ALA A 35 -8.22 -8.04 2.08
CA ALA A 35 -7.48 -7.32 1.04
C ALA A 35 -8.36 -6.40 0.18
N ARG A 36 -9.54 -6.90 -0.24
CA ARG A 36 -10.54 -6.15 -1.02
C ARG A 36 -11.09 -4.90 -0.32
N SER A 37 -11.00 -4.85 1.00
CA SER A 37 -11.55 -3.78 1.83
C SER A 37 -10.51 -2.74 2.24
N VAL A 38 -9.21 -3.03 2.09
CA VAL A 38 -8.10 -2.18 2.55
C VAL A 38 -8.21 -0.74 2.02
N MET A 39 -8.46 -0.60 0.72
CA MET A 39 -8.57 0.71 0.05
C MET A 39 -10.01 1.10 -0.25
N SER A 40 -11.00 0.44 0.37
CA SER A 40 -12.41 0.74 0.15
C SER A 40 -12.73 2.16 0.62
N GLY A 41 -13.30 2.98 -0.27
CA GLY A 41 -13.58 4.40 0.01
C GLY A 41 -12.35 5.30 0.03
N CYS A 42 -11.16 4.81 -0.33
CA CYS A 42 -10.01 5.67 -0.59
C CYS A 42 -10.12 6.29 -1.99
N ALA A 43 -9.85 7.59 -2.11
CA ALA A 43 -9.67 8.23 -3.41
C ALA A 43 -8.44 7.63 -4.13
N ARG A 44 -8.45 7.62 -5.47
CA ARG A 44 -7.26 7.22 -6.24
C ARG A 44 -6.29 8.40 -6.29
N THR A 45 -5.23 8.32 -5.51
CA THR A 45 -4.21 9.36 -5.42
C THR A 45 -2.82 8.73 -5.64
N PRO A 46 -1.82 9.53 -6.06
CA PRO A 46 -0.45 9.04 -6.20
C PRO A 46 0.06 8.30 -4.95
N ALA A 47 -0.21 8.82 -3.75
CA ALA A 47 0.18 8.15 -2.50
C ALA A 47 -0.49 6.76 -2.33
N ASN A 48 -1.78 6.64 -2.66
CA ASN A 48 -2.51 5.38 -2.57
C ASN A 48 -2.08 4.35 -3.65
N SER A 49 -1.42 4.79 -4.72
CA SER A 49 -0.98 3.95 -5.83
C SER A 49 0.09 2.92 -5.45
N PHE A 50 0.75 3.09 -4.30
CA PHE A 50 1.75 2.14 -3.77
C PHE A 50 1.15 0.86 -3.18
N VAL A 51 -0.18 0.81 -2.97
CA VAL A 51 -0.87 -0.43 -2.61
C VAL A 51 -1.33 -1.13 -3.88
N VAL A 52 -0.69 -2.26 -4.18
CA VAL A 52 -0.77 -2.90 -5.49
C VAL A 52 -1.39 -4.29 -5.46
N SER A 53 -1.80 -4.78 -6.63
CA SER A 53 -2.17 -6.19 -6.77
C SER A 53 -0.94 -7.09 -6.68
N ALA A 54 -1.08 -8.25 -6.03
CA ALA A 54 0.01 -9.24 -5.97
C ALA A 54 0.38 -9.79 -7.37
N LYS A 55 -0.62 -9.95 -8.24
CA LYS A 55 -0.43 -10.50 -9.59
C LYS A 55 0.24 -9.52 -10.55
N ALA A 56 -0.21 -8.26 -10.60
CA ALA A 56 0.27 -7.31 -11.61
C ALA A 56 1.35 -6.35 -11.08
N GLY A 57 1.55 -6.26 -9.76
CA GLY A 57 2.52 -5.34 -9.16
C GLY A 57 2.19 -3.85 -9.37
N VAL A 58 0.97 -3.55 -9.81
CA VAL A 58 0.41 -2.20 -10.03
C VAL A 58 -0.93 -2.06 -9.30
N PRO A 59 -1.35 -0.84 -8.94
CA PRO A 59 -2.63 -0.60 -8.29
C PRO A 59 -3.80 -0.90 -9.25
N THR A 60 -4.90 -1.41 -8.70
CA THR A 60 -6.04 -1.84 -9.50
C THR A 60 -6.93 -0.66 -9.89
N GLY A 61 -7.16 -0.47 -11.19
CA GLY A 61 -8.12 0.53 -11.71
C GLY A 61 -7.63 1.97 -11.63
N TYR A 62 -6.32 2.19 -11.50
CA TYR A 62 -5.71 3.52 -11.56
C TYR A 62 -5.32 3.85 -13.00
N ALA A 63 -5.55 5.11 -13.40
CA ALA A 63 -4.94 5.69 -14.58
C ALA A 63 -3.45 6.01 -14.33
N GLY A 64 -2.69 6.17 -15.41
CA GLY A 64 -1.27 6.54 -15.31
C GLY A 64 -1.04 7.86 -14.58
N SER A 65 -1.93 8.84 -14.74
CA SER A 65 -1.89 10.14 -14.04
C SER A 65 -2.27 10.07 -12.56
N GLU A 66 -2.93 8.99 -12.14
CA GLU A 66 -3.28 8.74 -10.73
C GLU A 66 -2.17 7.97 -10.00
N CYS A 67 -1.16 7.49 -10.72
CA CYS A 67 -0.02 6.78 -10.18
C CYS A 67 1.12 7.74 -9.86
N ASP A 68 1.83 7.46 -8.77
CA ASP A 68 3.06 8.19 -8.46
C ASP A 68 4.14 7.92 -9.54
N PRO A 69 4.88 8.94 -10.02
CA PRO A 69 5.98 8.74 -10.97
C PRO A 69 7.05 7.76 -10.47
N ALA A 70 7.25 7.70 -9.15
CA ALA A 70 8.22 6.81 -8.51
C ALA A 70 7.67 5.40 -8.24
N LEU A 71 6.42 5.09 -8.63
CA LEU A 71 5.76 3.80 -8.35
C LEU A 71 6.61 2.58 -8.74
N LYS A 72 7.32 2.67 -9.88
CA LYS A 72 8.18 1.60 -10.41
C LYS A 72 9.67 1.82 -10.18
N SER A 73 10.06 2.84 -9.41
CA SER A 73 11.47 3.15 -9.13
C SER A 73 12.20 2.03 -8.37
N ARG A 74 11.48 1.23 -7.58
CA ARG A 74 12.00 0.06 -6.86
C ARG A 74 11.39 -1.22 -7.43
N ALA A 75 12.21 -2.24 -7.66
CA ALA A 75 11.75 -3.53 -8.17
C ALA A 75 10.91 -4.32 -7.15
N GLY A 76 11.29 -4.28 -5.87
CA GLY A 76 10.67 -5.10 -4.82
C GLY A 76 9.24 -4.68 -4.48
N VAL A 77 8.35 -5.65 -4.37
CA VAL A 77 6.99 -5.51 -3.84
C VAL A 77 6.91 -6.34 -2.55
N ILE A 78 6.45 -5.73 -1.46
CA ILE A 78 6.23 -6.43 -0.21
C ILE A 78 4.89 -7.15 -0.28
N ASP A 79 4.88 -8.48 -0.20
CA ASP A 79 3.69 -9.30 -0.46
C ASP A 79 3.12 -10.03 0.76
N THR A 80 3.84 -10.08 1.88
CA THR A 80 3.37 -10.65 3.15
C THR A 80 3.22 -9.59 4.25
N ALA A 81 2.31 -9.85 5.19
CA ALA A 81 2.09 -8.98 6.35
C ALA A 81 3.33 -8.93 7.26
N THR A 82 3.99 -10.07 7.49
CA THR A 82 5.22 -10.14 8.30
C THR A 82 6.33 -9.29 7.71
N ALA A 83 6.58 -9.37 6.39
CA ALA A 83 7.59 -8.55 5.74
C ALA A 83 7.23 -7.06 5.80
N LEU A 84 5.96 -6.70 5.67
CA LEU A 84 5.51 -5.31 5.79
C LEU A 84 5.72 -4.77 7.21
N SER A 85 5.33 -5.53 8.24
CA SER A 85 5.54 -5.16 9.64
C SER A 85 7.02 -4.95 9.96
N HIS A 86 7.89 -5.86 9.50
CA HIS A 86 9.33 -5.72 9.68
C HIS A 86 9.87 -4.48 8.94
N TRP A 87 9.45 -4.25 7.70
CA TRP A 87 9.86 -3.09 6.90
C TRP A 87 9.45 -1.76 7.54
N LEU A 88 8.24 -1.72 8.14
CA LEU A 88 7.71 -0.56 8.87
C LEU A 88 8.53 -0.28 10.14
N GLY A 89 8.87 -1.33 10.92
CA GLY A 89 9.64 -1.20 12.16
C GLY A 89 11.08 -0.71 11.97
N GLN A 90 11.64 -0.84 10.76
CA GLN A 90 12.97 -0.30 10.42
C GLN A 90 12.96 1.19 10.03
N ARG A 91 11.79 1.81 9.92
CA ARG A 91 11.59 3.14 9.31
C ARG A 91 10.73 4.10 10.15
N THR A 92 10.44 3.70 11.38
CA THR A 92 9.97 4.60 12.46
C THR A 92 11.10 5.46 12.98
#